data_AF-A0AAW2G1R2-F1
#
_entry.id   AF-A0AAW2G1R2-F1
#
_cell.length_a   1.000
_cell.length_b   1.000
_cell.length_c   1.000
_cell.angle_alpha   90.00
_cell.angle_beta   90.00
_cell.angle_gamma   90.00
#
_symmetry.space_group_name_H-M   'P 1'
#
loop_
_entity.id
_entity.type
_entity.pdbx_description
1 polymer ?
#
loop_
_entity_poly.entity_id
_entity_poly.type
_entity_poly.pdbx_seq_one_letter_code
_entity_poly.pdbx_strand_id
1 'polypeptide(L)'
;MIAIIIVLSLVLILLVFNYCMNQGNSKYINLMPGPPVRFIIGNTWDFLGSRKEQWNYFVNYSKEYYPTFKVRQFYYNAVVSCHPDDFEVIKYFFKKKIKSD
;
A
#
# COMPACT_ATOMS: atom_id res chain seq x y z
N MET A 1 -30.94 3.34 21.15
CA MET A 1 -29.82 3.24 22.11
C MET A 1 -28.88 2.08 21.77
N ILE A 2 -29.33 0.81 21.74
CA ILE A 2 -28.48 -0.36 21.44
C ILE A 2 -27.82 -0.26 20.05
N ALA A 3 -28.57 0.06 19.00
CA ALA A 3 -28.01 0.21 17.65
C ALA A 3 -26.91 1.30 17.56
N ILE A 4 -27.09 2.41 18.28
CA ILE A 4 -26.10 3.50 18.34
C ILE A 4 -24.83 3.01 19.03
N ILE A 5 -24.95 2.27 20.14
CA ILE A 5 -23.81 1.66 20.85
C ILE A 5 -23.05 0.72 19.93
N ILE A 6 -23.76 -0.13 19.15
CA ILE A 6 -23.13 -1.05 18.19
C ILE A 6 -22.37 -0.27 17.13
N VAL A 7 -22.97 0.74 16.51
CA VAL A 7 -22.31 1.55 15.47
C VAL A 7 -21.07 2.26 16.04
N LEU A 8 -21.17 2.88 17.23
CA LEU A 8 -20.04 3.53 17.87
C LEU A 8 -18.92 2.55 18.22
N SER A 9 -19.25 1.35 18.71
CA SER A 9 -18.26 0.31 18.98
C SER A 9 -17.56 -0.15 17.71
N LEU A 10 -18.28 -0.29 16.59
CA LEU A 10 -17.70 -0.68 15.31
C LEU A 10 -16.74 0.40 14.80
N VAL A 11 -17.15 1.67 14.86
CA VAL A 11 -16.28 2.81 14.50
C VAL A 11 -15.03 2.82 15.37
N LEU A 12 -15.16 2.65 16.68
CA LEU A 12 -14.03 2.60 17.60
C LEU A 12 -13.07 1.45 17.26
N ILE A 13 -13.58 0.25 16.99
CA ILE A 13 -12.77 -0.91 16.58
C ILE A 13 -12.02 -0.59 15.28
N LEU A 14 -12.68 0.01 14.28
CA LEU A 14 -12.03 0.39 13.03
C LEU A 14 -10.95 1.45 13.23
N LEU A 15 -11.16 2.42 14.12
CA LEU A 15 -10.16 3.44 14.46
C LEU A 15 -8.94 2.82 15.13
N VAL A 16 -9.14 1.96 16.13
CA VAL A 16 -8.07 1.26 16.86
C VAL A 16 -7.30 0.35 15.92
N PHE A 17 -7.99 -0.45 15.11
CA PHE A 17 -7.36 -1.31 14.11
C PHE A 17 -6.52 -0.50 13.12
N ASN A 18 -7.07 0.61 12.59
CA ASN A 18 -6.34 1.49 11.70
C ASN A 18 -5.11 2.12 12.39
N TYR A 19 -5.20 2.51 13.66
CA TYR A 19 -4.07 3.02 14.40
C TYR A 19 -2.96 1.97 14.56
N CYS A 20 -3.30 0.77 15.04
CA CYS A 20 -2.35 -0.33 15.25
C CYS A 20 -1.64 -0.73 13.96
N MET A 21 -2.37 -0.86 12.85
CA MET A 21 -1.80 -1.29 11.57
C MET A 21 -0.91 -0.22 10.92
N ASN A 22 -1.17 1.07 11.19
CA ASN A 22 -0.39 2.17 10.60
C ASN A 22 0.84 2.58 11.44
N GLN A 23 0.97 2.10 12.69
CA GLN A 23 2.04 2.53 13.59
C GLN A 23 3.42 1.94 13.24
N GLY A 24 3.47 0.71 12.72
CA GLY A 24 4.72 -0.09 12.67
C GLY A 24 5.68 0.21 11.51
N ASN A 25 5.17 0.57 10.32
CA ASN A 25 5.97 0.59 9.09
C ASN A 25 6.00 1.94 8.35
N SER A 26 5.45 2.99 8.96
CA SER A 26 5.04 4.16 8.20
C SER A 26 6.14 5.20 7.99
N LYS A 27 7.22 5.25 8.78
CA LYS A 27 8.18 6.38 8.66
C LYS A 27 8.82 6.47 7.28
N TYR A 28 9.39 5.38 6.76
CA TYR A 28 10.04 5.38 5.44
C TYR A 28 9.04 5.29 4.29
N ILE A 29 7.98 4.50 4.46
CA ILE A 29 6.93 4.37 3.46
C ILE A 29 6.19 5.71 3.28
N ASN A 30 6.01 6.51 4.34
CA ASN A 30 5.38 7.83 4.24
C ASN A 30 6.21 8.83 3.43
N LEU A 31 7.54 8.65 3.35
CA LEU A 31 8.42 9.51 2.56
C LEU A 31 8.38 9.21 1.07
N MET A 32 7.97 8.00 0.67
CA MET A 32 7.85 7.64 -0.74
C MET A 32 6.70 8.40 -1.40
N PRO A 33 6.86 8.83 -2.67
CA PRO A 33 5.78 9.43 -3.42
C PRO A 33 4.71 8.36 -3.72
N GLY A 34 3.50 8.81 -4.02
CA GLY A 34 2.39 7.93 -4.33
C GLY A 34 1.05 8.61 -4.11
N PRO A 35 -0.04 7.98 -4.56
CA PRO A 35 -1.37 8.56 -4.44
C PRO A 35 -1.75 8.78 -2.97
N PRO A 36 -2.52 9.83 -2.67
CA PRO A 36 -2.96 10.13 -1.32
C PRO A 36 -3.73 8.95 -0.73
N VAL A 37 -3.40 8.62 0.52
CA VAL A 37 -3.94 7.43 1.18
C VAL A 37 -5.27 7.77 1.86
N ARG A 38 -6.36 7.18 1.38
CA ARG A 38 -7.69 7.34 2.01
C ARG A 38 -7.77 6.57 3.32
N PHE A 39 -8.53 7.09 4.28
CA PHE A 39 -8.72 6.45 5.59
C PHE A 39 -9.34 5.04 5.47
N ILE A 40 -8.90 4.09 6.30
CA ILE A 40 -9.30 2.66 6.33
C ILE A 40 -9.04 1.86 5.04
N ILE A 41 -9.51 2.33 3.89
CA ILE A 41 -9.50 1.61 2.60
C ILE A 41 -8.21 1.87 1.82
N GLY A 42 -7.54 3.00 2.04
CA GLY A 42 -6.36 3.38 1.25
C GLY A 42 -6.72 3.61 -0.22
N ASN A 43 -5.82 3.18 -1.11
CA ASN A 43 -5.97 3.22 -2.56
C ASN A 43 -6.72 2.00 -3.11
N THR A 44 -7.22 1.08 -2.27
CA THR A 44 -7.95 -0.11 -2.76
C THR A 44 -9.10 0.30 -3.68
N TRP A 45 -9.78 1.41 -3.39
CA TRP A 45 -10.88 1.90 -4.21
C TRP A 45 -10.46 2.16 -5.66
N ASP A 46 -9.25 2.69 -5.88
CA ASP A 46 -8.73 2.97 -7.21
C ASP A 46 -8.39 1.68 -7.97
N PHE A 47 -8.25 0.55 -7.28
CA PHE A 47 -8.00 -0.77 -7.88
C PHE A 47 -9.27 -1.66 -7.95
N LEU A 48 -10.44 -1.12 -7.65
CA LEU A 48 -11.71 -1.81 -7.91
C LEU A 48 -12.01 -1.76 -9.41
N GLY A 49 -12.35 -2.91 -10.00
CA GLY A 49 -12.71 -3.00 -11.42
C GLY A 49 -12.04 -4.19 -12.12
N SER A 50 -12.09 -4.15 -13.44
CA SER A 50 -11.46 -5.14 -14.30
C SER A 50 -9.94 -5.09 -14.22
N ARG A 51 -9.26 -6.20 -14.57
CA ARG A 51 -7.79 -6.23 -14.64
C ARG A 51 -7.21 -5.18 -15.59
N LYS A 52 -7.95 -4.82 -16.64
CA LYS A 52 -7.52 -3.77 -17.59
C LYS A 52 -7.52 -2.40 -16.93
N GLU A 53 -8.56 -2.07 -16.16
CA GLU A 53 -8.63 -0.81 -15.42
C GLU A 53 -7.54 -0.75 -14.34
N GLN A 54 -7.37 -1.83 -13.57
CA GLN A 54 -6.29 -1.95 -12.59
C GLN A 54 -4.90 -1.73 -13.21
N TRP A 55 -4.65 -2.34 -14.37
CA TRP A 55 -3.41 -2.17 -15.09
C TRP A 55 -3.20 -0.73 -15.57
N ASN A 56 -4.25 -0.08 -16.06
CA ASN A 56 -4.18 1.32 -16.47
C ASN A 56 -3.86 2.24 -15.28
N TYR A 57 -4.46 2.02 -14.11
CA TYR A 57 -4.10 2.75 -12.88
C TYR A 57 -2.63 2.57 -12.53
N PHE A 58 -2.14 1.33 -12.59
CA PHE A 58 -0.74 1.03 -12.31
C PHE A 58 0.23 1.72 -13.27
N VAL A 59 -0.06 1.69 -14.58
CA VAL A 59 0.74 2.37 -15.61
C VAL A 59 0.70 3.89 -15.48
N ASN A 60 -0.44 4.45 -15.05
CA ASN A 60 -0.53 5.89 -14.82
C ASN A 60 0.28 6.30 -13.58
N TYR A 61 0.15 5.57 -12.48
CA TYR A 61 0.93 5.79 -11.27
C TYR A 61 2.44 5.62 -11.49
N SER A 62 2.86 4.64 -12.30
CA SER A 62 4.29 4.45 -12.60
C SER A 62 4.89 5.62 -13.39
N LYS A 63 4.10 6.28 -14.23
CA LYS A 63 4.52 7.48 -14.97
C LYS A 63 4.51 8.72 -14.10
N GLU A 64 3.48 8.88 -13.27
CA GLU A 64 3.29 10.06 -12.41
C GLU A 64 4.30 10.11 -11.27
N TYR A 65 4.55 8.97 -10.63
CA TYR A 65 5.39 8.87 -9.43
C TYR A 65 6.74 8.18 -9.70
N TYR A 66 7.19 8.16 -10.96
CA TYR A 66 8.51 7.63 -11.31
C TYR A 66 9.60 8.24 -10.40
N PRO A 67 10.59 7.46 -9.92
CA PRO A 67 10.94 6.08 -10.27
C PRO A 67 10.33 4.98 -9.38
N THR A 68 9.83 5.33 -8.20
CA THR A 68 9.27 4.39 -7.22
C THR A 68 8.06 5.02 -6.56
N PHE A 69 7.03 4.23 -6.27
CA PHE A 69 5.84 4.75 -5.61
C PHE A 69 5.25 3.77 -4.61
N LYS A 70 4.55 4.29 -3.61
CA LYS A 70 3.80 3.47 -2.65
C LYS A 70 2.33 3.40 -3.03
N VAL A 71 1.71 2.28 -2.72
CA VAL A 71 0.24 2.15 -2.66
C VAL A 71 -0.14 1.49 -1.35
N ARG A 72 -1.24 1.96 -0.74
CA ARG A 72 -1.83 1.29 0.42
C ARG A 72 -3.12 0.61 0.02
N GLN A 73 -3.23 -0.69 0.20
CA GLN A 73 -4.50 -1.41 0.07
C GLN A 73 -4.93 -1.88 1.46
N PHE A 74 -5.94 -1.23 2.03
CA PHE A 74 -6.33 -1.39 3.44
C PHE A 74 -5.15 -1.20 4.40
N TYR A 75 -4.67 -2.29 5.00
CA TYR A 75 -3.55 -2.33 5.94
C TYR A 75 -2.23 -2.80 5.29
N TYR A 76 -2.27 -3.21 4.02
CA TYR A 76 -1.08 -3.58 3.26
C TYR A 76 -0.49 -2.36 2.59
N ASN A 77 0.80 -2.12 2.83
CA ASN A 77 1.58 -1.15 2.07
C ASN A 77 2.44 -1.91 1.07
N ALA A 78 2.37 -1.53 -0.20
CA ALA A 78 3.25 -2.03 -1.25
C ALA A 78 4.08 -0.87 -1.79
N VAL A 79 5.35 -1.15 -2.03
CA VAL A 79 6.27 -0.26 -2.74
C VAL A 79 6.48 -0.87 -4.11
N VAL A 80 6.22 -0.07 -5.13
CA VAL A 80 6.39 -0.42 -6.52
C VAL A 80 7.62 0.30 -7.03
N SER A 81 8.56 -0.47 -7.56
CA SER A 81 9.67 0.08 -8.32
C SER A 81 9.41 -0.06 -9.82
N CYS A 82 9.68 1.02 -10.55
CA CYS A 82 9.53 1.09 -12.00
C CYS A 82 10.86 1.29 -12.72
N HIS A 83 11.95 1.53 -11.99
CA HIS A 83 13.27 1.72 -12.57
C HIS A 83 13.91 0.37 -12.93
N PRO A 84 14.46 0.19 -14.15
CA PRO A 84 15.10 -1.06 -14.56
C PRO A 84 16.23 -1.49 -13.60
N ASP A 85 17.03 -0.55 -13.12
CA ASP A 85 18.16 -0.81 -12.20
C ASP A 85 17.73 -1.42 -10.85
N ASP A 86 16.52 -1.11 -10.38
CA ASP A 86 16.02 -1.63 -9.12
C ASP A 86 15.74 -3.14 -9.19
N PHE A 87 15.47 -3.67 -10.38
CA PHE A 87 15.33 -5.13 -10.59
C PHE A 87 16.66 -5.85 -10.35
N GLU A 88 17.81 -5.24 -10.69
CA GLU A 88 19.12 -5.84 -10.44
C GLU A 88 19.42 -5.93 -8.94
N VAL A 89 19.00 -4.92 -8.16
CA VAL A 89 19.10 -4.93 -6.70
C VAL A 89 18.26 -6.08 -6.12
N ILE A 90 17.00 -6.20 -6.54
CA ILE A 90 16.09 -7.26 -6.09
C ILE A 90 16.66 -8.65 -6.45
N LYS A 91 17.15 -8.82 -7.68
CA LYS A 91 17.78 -10.05 -8.16
C LYS A 91 19.03 -10.42 -7.36
N TYR A 92 19.85 -9.43 -7.00
CA TYR A 92 21.01 -9.64 -6.12
C TYR A 92 20.57 -10.13 -4.73
N PHE A 93 19.53 -9.52 -4.14
CA PHE A 93 19.00 -9.95 -2.84
C PHE A 93 18.47 -11.39 -2.86
N PHE A 94 17.68 -11.78 -3.88
CA PHE A 94 17.23 -13.17 -4.04
C PHE A 94 18.41 -14.13 -4.29
N LYS A 95 19.37 -13.69 -5.13
CA LYS A 95 20.76 -14.16 -5.24
C LYS A 95 21.33 -14.67 -3.92
N LYS A 96 21.46 -13.71 -3.01
CA LYS A 96 22.11 -13.88 -1.71
C LYS A 96 21.32 -14.79 -0.79
N LYS A 97 20.00 -14.66 -0.75
CA LYS A 97 19.12 -15.45 0.11
C LYS A 97 19.16 -16.95 -0.22
N ILE A 98 19.14 -17.30 -1.51
CA ILE A 98 19.22 -18.71 -1.95
C ILE A 98 20.57 -19.35 -1.61
N LYS A 99 21.65 -18.55 -1.53
CA LYS A 99 22.98 -19.04 -1.16
C LYS A 99 23.22 -19.13 0.35
N SER A 100 22.35 -18.56 1.17
CA SER A 100 22.47 -18.58 2.64
C SER A 100 21.66 -19.71 3.30
N ASP A 101 20.81 -20.39 2.54
CA ASP A 101 20.01 -21.56 2.94
C ASP A 101 20.69 -22.84 2.42
#